data_AF-A0A2M9QBG9-F1
#
_entry.id   AF-A0A2M9QBG9-F1
#
_cell.length_a   1.000
_cell.length_b   1.000
_cell.length_c   1.000
_cell.angle_alpha   90.00
_cell.angle_beta   90.00
_cell.angle_gamma   90.00
#
_symmetry.space_group_name_H-M   'P 1'
#
loop_
_entity.id
_entity.type
_entity.pdbx_description
1 polymer ?
#
loop_
_entity_poly.entity_id
_entity_poly.type
_entity_poly.pdbx_seq_one_letter_code
_entity_poly.pdbx_strand_id
1 'polypeptide(L)'
;MKKIGFTLLFFLFMSHTVHADFDVQEAINVAKPGEVVHIPAGRYQGNFNVTKPITLQGEEGTELIGERDNPTLRIENTANVTVENITLSGKNKAIVASTVDGLKLHKLHIKDVHTGVHIQRSKNVDIHDIDVTGIEGHYSKKGNGVAVFKSEDITIEGNNIEQV
;
A
#
# COMPACT_ATOMS: atom_id res chain seq x y z
N MET A 1 38.29 -49.05 -7.33
CA MET A 1 37.70 -48.18 -6.29
C MET A 1 36.81 -47.14 -6.99
N LYS A 2 35.49 -47.33 -6.98
CA LYS A 2 34.52 -46.41 -7.61
C LYS A 2 34.10 -45.38 -6.57
N LYS A 3 34.33 -44.09 -6.83
CA LYS A 3 33.81 -42.99 -5.99
C LYS A 3 32.41 -42.63 -6.49
N ILE A 4 31.44 -42.75 -5.60
CA ILE A 4 30.06 -42.28 -5.73
C ILE A 4 29.92 -41.12 -4.74
N GLY A 5 29.33 -40.00 -5.17
CA GLY A 5 29.00 -38.87 -4.29
C GLY A 5 28.38 -37.74 -5.13
N PHE A 6 27.08 -37.78 -5.38
CA PHE A 6 26.00 -37.15 -4.58
C PHE A 6 25.87 -35.66 -4.93
N THR A 7 25.10 -35.38 -5.98
CA THR A 7 24.68 -34.02 -6.34
C THR A 7 23.37 -33.73 -5.63
N LEU A 8 23.40 -32.82 -4.66
CA LEU A 8 22.23 -32.30 -3.96
C LEU A 8 21.51 -31.33 -4.90
N LEU A 9 20.35 -31.74 -5.41
CA LEU A 9 19.50 -30.91 -6.27
C LEU A 9 18.61 -30.02 -5.39
N PHE A 10 18.94 -28.73 -5.32
CA PHE A 10 18.16 -27.73 -4.60
C PHE A 10 16.96 -27.33 -5.48
N PHE A 11 15.78 -27.89 -5.21
CA PHE A 11 14.53 -27.45 -5.83
C PHE A 11 14.07 -26.15 -5.18
N LEU A 12 14.34 -25.02 -5.83
CA LEU A 12 13.65 -23.75 -5.56
C LEU A 12 12.21 -23.89 -6.04
N PHE A 13 11.27 -24.06 -5.10
CA PHE A 13 9.84 -23.89 -5.35
C PHE A 13 9.57 -22.39 -5.56
N MET A 14 9.69 -21.95 -6.81
CA MET A 14 9.18 -20.66 -7.25
C MET A 14 7.70 -20.83 -7.53
N SER A 15 6.87 -20.60 -6.51
CA SER A 15 5.42 -20.53 -6.64
C SER A 15 5.05 -19.31 -7.47
N HIS A 16 5.00 -19.46 -8.80
CA HIS A 16 4.38 -18.46 -9.65
C HIS A 16 2.88 -18.77 -9.70
N THR A 17 2.11 -18.20 -8.78
CA THR A 17 0.68 -18.00 -9.00
C THR A 17 0.54 -17.00 -10.15
N VAL A 18 0.41 -17.53 -11.37
CA VAL A 18 0.03 -16.76 -12.54
C VAL A 18 -1.47 -16.49 -12.42
N HIS A 19 -1.84 -15.47 -11.65
CA HIS A 19 -3.13 -14.83 -11.86
C HIS A 19 -3.08 -14.24 -13.28
N ALA A 20 -4.06 -14.57 -14.13
CA ALA A 20 -4.26 -13.85 -15.38
C ALA A 20 -4.16 -12.34 -15.08
N ASP A 21 -3.32 -11.61 -15.82
CA ASP A 21 -2.86 -10.24 -15.48
C ASP A 21 -3.97 -9.40 -14.84
N PHE A 22 -3.99 -9.37 -13.50
CA PHE A 22 -5.00 -8.61 -12.76
C PHE A 22 -4.58 -7.15 -12.80
N ASP A 23 -5.37 -6.32 -13.48
CA ASP A 23 -5.15 -4.88 -13.50
C ASP A 23 -5.90 -4.23 -12.33
N VAL A 24 -5.14 -3.79 -11.33
CA VAL A 24 -5.66 -3.14 -10.12
C VAL A 24 -6.42 -1.85 -10.47
N GLN A 25 -5.92 -1.05 -11.41
CA GLN A 25 -6.57 0.21 -11.78
C GLN A 25 -7.87 -0.07 -12.53
N GLU A 26 -7.90 -1.05 -13.42
CA GLU A 26 -9.14 -1.43 -14.11
C GLU A 26 -10.17 -1.99 -13.13
N ALA A 27 -9.75 -2.82 -12.17
CA ALA A 27 -10.63 -3.31 -11.11
C ALA A 27 -11.23 -2.15 -10.29
N ILE A 28 -10.43 -1.13 -9.95
CA ILE A 28 -10.92 0.11 -9.34
C ILE A 28 -11.91 0.82 -10.27
N ASN A 29 -11.62 0.93 -11.56
CA ASN A 29 -12.45 1.64 -12.53
C ASN A 29 -13.83 1.00 -12.71
N VAL A 30 -13.91 -0.33 -12.74
CA VAL A 30 -15.19 -1.05 -12.95
C VAL A 30 -16.03 -1.19 -11.68
N ALA A 31 -15.40 -1.14 -10.50
CA ALA A 31 -16.09 -1.25 -9.22
C ALA A 31 -17.15 -0.16 -9.03
N LYS A 32 -18.33 -0.52 -8.56
CA LYS A 32 -19.39 0.43 -8.23
C LYS A 32 -19.12 1.08 -6.86
N PRO A 33 -19.65 2.28 -6.62
CA PRO A 33 -19.59 2.88 -5.29
C PRO A 33 -20.11 1.93 -4.20
N GLY A 34 -19.32 1.72 -3.15
CA GLY A 34 -19.59 0.81 -2.04
C GLY A 34 -19.10 -0.62 -2.24
N GLU A 35 -18.59 -0.99 -3.41
CA GLU A 35 -18.06 -2.34 -3.65
C GLU A 35 -16.67 -2.56 -3.03
N VAL A 36 -16.35 -3.84 -2.82
CA VAL A 36 -15.03 -4.31 -2.42
C VAL A 36 -14.27 -4.75 -3.67
N VAL A 37 -13.09 -4.18 -3.89
CA VAL A 37 -12.12 -4.60 -4.89
C VAL A 37 -11.16 -5.57 -4.20
N HIS A 38 -11.35 -6.86 -4.46
CA HIS A 38 -10.43 -7.90 -4.02
C HIS A 38 -9.23 -7.94 -4.97
N ILE A 39 -8.04 -7.67 -4.43
CA ILE A 39 -6.78 -7.69 -5.19
C ILE A 39 -6.08 -9.01 -4.88
N PRO A 40 -5.86 -9.90 -5.87
CA PRO A 40 -5.18 -11.16 -5.64
C PRO A 40 -3.75 -10.98 -5.10
N ALA A 41 -3.20 -12.07 -4.54
CA ALA A 41 -1.81 -12.10 -4.14
C ALA A 41 -0.90 -11.86 -5.38
N GLY A 42 0.00 -10.88 -5.30
CA GLY A 42 0.77 -10.46 -6.46
C GLY A 42 1.49 -9.13 -6.26
N ARG A 43 2.37 -8.80 -7.21
CA ARG A 43 3.15 -7.56 -7.22
C ARG A 43 2.72 -6.70 -8.39
N TYR A 44 2.19 -5.52 -8.11
CA TYR A 44 1.54 -4.66 -9.10
C TYR A 44 2.29 -3.34 -9.21
N GLN A 45 2.96 -3.14 -10.33
CA GLN A 45 3.66 -1.88 -10.63
C GLN A 45 2.67 -0.85 -11.15
N GLY A 46 2.67 0.34 -10.55
CA GLY A 46 1.82 1.43 -11.00
C GLY A 46 1.57 2.48 -9.94
N ASN A 47 0.86 3.53 -10.35
CA ASN A 47 0.32 4.54 -9.47
C ASN A 47 -1.22 4.48 -9.58
N PHE A 48 -1.89 4.16 -8.49
CA PHE A 48 -3.31 3.84 -8.46
C PHE A 48 -4.13 5.02 -7.95
N ASN A 49 -5.31 5.25 -8.54
CA ASN A 49 -6.19 6.35 -8.19
C ASN A 49 -7.57 5.85 -7.76
N VAL A 50 -8.03 6.30 -6.60
CA VAL A 50 -9.37 6.04 -6.05
C VAL A 50 -10.12 7.36 -5.93
N THR A 51 -11.21 7.47 -6.67
CA THR A 51 -12.04 8.69 -6.76
C THR A 51 -13.51 8.44 -6.40
N LYS A 52 -13.83 7.25 -5.89
CA LYS A 52 -15.17 6.81 -5.53
C LYS A 52 -15.14 5.98 -4.24
N PRO A 53 -16.26 5.91 -3.49
CA PRO A 53 -16.36 5.08 -2.30
C PRO A 53 -16.14 3.62 -2.64
N ILE A 54 -15.10 2.98 -2.12
CA ILE A 54 -14.81 1.54 -2.32
C ILE A 54 -13.96 1.03 -1.16
N THR A 55 -13.91 -0.29 -1.01
CA THR A 55 -12.89 -0.96 -0.20
C THR A 55 -11.85 -1.58 -1.12
N LEU A 56 -10.57 -1.26 -0.94
CA LEU A 56 -9.45 -1.97 -1.56
C LEU A 56 -8.93 -3.00 -0.56
N GLN A 57 -9.13 -4.28 -0.86
CA GLN A 57 -8.73 -5.39 0.02
C GLN A 57 -7.74 -6.30 -0.71
N GLY A 58 -6.50 -6.34 -0.22
CA GLY A 58 -5.50 -7.28 -0.71
C GLY A 58 -5.67 -8.68 -0.13
N GLU A 59 -5.33 -9.70 -0.92
CA GLU A 59 -5.01 -11.03 -0.38
C GLU A 59 -3.62 -11.02 0.28
N GLU A 60 -3.33 -12.02 1.10
CA GLU A 60 -2.00 -12.17 1.68
C GLU A 60 -0.93 -12.26 0.57
N GLY A 61 0.02 -11.33 0.58
CA GLY A 61 1.05 -11.22 -0.46
C GLY A 61 0.77 -10.18 -1.56
N THR A 62 -0.31 -9.40 -1.47
CA THR A 62 -0.55 -8.25 -2.36
C THR A 62 0.44 -7.11 -2.06
N GLU A 63 1.20 -6.69 -3.08
CA GLU A 63 2.12 -5.55 -3.03
C GLU A 63 1.83 -4.58 -4.19
N LEU A 64 1.56 -3.31 -3.85
CA LEU A 64 1.48 -2.20 -4.78
C LEU A 64 2.82 -1.47 -4.81
N ILE A 65 3.43 -1.36 -5.99
CA ILE A 65 4.78 -0.81 -6.19
C ILE A 65 4.68 0.49 -6.98
N GLY A 66 4.82 1.60 -6.28
CA GLY A 66 4.78 2.94 -6.83
C GLY A 66 5.93 3.20 -7.78
N GLU A 67 5.61 3.78 -8.93
CA GLU A 67 6.60 4.19 -9.92
C GLU A 67 6.92 5.69 -9.87
N ARG A 68 8.15 6.02 -10.27
CA ARG A 68 8.64 7.40 -10.43
C ARG A 68 8.43 8.20 -9.13
N ASP A 69 8.14 9.50 -9.27
CA ASP A 69 7.93 10.42 -8.15
C ASP A 69 6.44 10.61 -7.82
N ASN A 70 5.56 9.72 -8.29
CA ASN A 70 4.13 9.76 -7.96
C ASN A 70 3.84 8.95 -6.70
N PRO A 71 2.72 9.22 -6.00
CA PRO A 71 2.28 8.34 -4.92
C PRO A 71 1.91 6.95 -5.45
N THR A 72 2.13 5.90 -4.66
CA THR A 72 1.67 4.54 -4.99
C THR A 72 0.15 4.49 -5.08
N LEU A 73 -0.54 5.07 -4.09
CA LEU A 73 -2.00 5.17 -4.03
C LEU A 73 -2.43 6.62 -3.77
N ARG A 74 -3.23 7.17 -4.67
CA ARG A 74 -3.89 8.47 -4.54
C ARG A 74 -5.37 8.28 -4.30
N ILE A 75 -5.90 8.92 -3.26
CA ILE A 75 -7.32 8.90 -2.91
C ILE A 75 -7.79 10.34 -2.88
N GLU A 76 -8.74 10.73 -3.73
CA GLU A 76 -9.13 12.14 -3.81
C GLU A 76 -10.60 12.39 -4.14
N ASN A 77 -11.13 13.47 -3.55
CA ASN A 77 -12.46 14.02 -3.82
C ASN A 77 -13.57 12.95 -3.69
N THR A 78 -13.53 12.19 -2.61
CA THR A 78 -14.42 11.05 -2.41
C THR A 78 -14.74 10.83 -0.93
N ALA A 79 -15.49 9.78 -0.61
CA ALA A 79 -15.87 9.45 0.75
C ALA A 79 -15.89 7.93 0.96
N ASN A 80 -15.86 7.48 2.21
CA ASN A 80 -16.01 6.09 2.62
C ASN A 80 -15.08 5.14 1.85
N VAL A 81 -13.77 5.42 1.90
CA VAL A 81 -12.73 4.58 1.32
C VAL A 81 -12.05 3.78 2.41
N THR A 82 -11.92 2.47 2.21
CA THR A 82 -11.13 1.59 3.07
C THR A 82 -10.00 0.99 2.26
N VAL A 83 -8.79 0.93 2.83
CA VAL A 83 -7.63 0.24 2.25
C VAL A 83 -7.10 -0.71 3.30
N GLU A 84 -7.07 -2.00 2.97
CA GLU A 84 -6.71 -3.03 3.93
C GLU A 84 -5.89 -4.18 3.36
N ASN A 85 -5.01 -4.74 4.20
CA ASN A 85 -4.21 -5.93 3.92
C ASN A 85 -3.36 -5.83 2.65
N ILE A 86 -2.69 -4.68 2.47
CA ILE A 86 -1.86 -4.38 1.30
C ILE A 86 -0.47 -3.96 1.75
N THR A 87 0.56 -4.47 1.07
CA THR A 87 1.90 -3.90 1.13
C THR A 87 2.02 -2.75 0.12
N LEU A 88 2.53 -1.60 0.53
CA LEU A 88 2.84 -0.48 -0.37
C LEU A 88 4.33 -0.17 -0.33
N SER A 89 4.97 -0.08 -1.49
CA SER A 89 6.36 0.33 -1.63
C SER A 89 6.54 1.33 -2.78
N GLY A 90 7.68 2.02 -2.82
CA GLY A 90 8.00 3.00 -3.87
C GLY A 90 8.79 4.20 -3.33
N LYS A 91 9.60 4.83 -4.18
CA LYS A 91 10.61 5.80 -3.72
C LYS A 91 10.05 7.09 -3.10
N ASN A 92 8.81 7.47 -3.41
CA ASN A 92 8.22 8.72 -2.94
C ASN A 92 7.19 8.51 -1.82
N LYS A 93 5.88 8.64 -2.12
CA LYS A 93 4.81 8.54 -1.12
C LYS A 93 4.03 7.25 -1.31
N ALA A 94 3.75 6.50 -0.25
CA ALA A 94 2.85 5.34 -0.38
C ALA A 94 1.41 5.81 -0.60
N ILE A 95 0.84 6.57 0.34
CA ILE A 95 -0.56 7.01 0.26
C ILE A 95 -0.64 8.53 0.30
N VAL A 96 -1.39 9.11 -0.65
CA VAL A 96 -1.80 10.52 -0.61
C VAL A 96 -3.32 10.58 -0.66
N ALA A 97 -3.92 11.09 0.42
CA ALA A 97 -5.36 11.34 0.50
C ALA A 97 -5.67 12.84 0.55
N SER A 98 -6.61 13.31 -0.29
CA SER A 98 -7.01 14.71 -0.33
C SER A 98 -8.51 14.88 -0.48
N THR A 99 -9.15 15.69 0.35
CA THR A 99 -10.60 15.92 0.27
C THR A 99 -11.38 14.60 0.43
N VAL A 100 -11.06 13.82 1.47
CA VAL A 100 -11.71 12.53 1.76
C VAL A 100 -12.53 12.61 3.05
N ASP A 101 -13.77 12.14 3.02
CA ASP A 101 -14.64 12.02 4.20
C ASP A 101 -14.90 10.55 4.52
N GLY A 102 -14.37 10.03 5.62
CA GLY A 102 -14.46 8.60 5.95
C GLY A 102 -13.35 7.81 5.25
N LEU A 103 -12.11 7.97 5.72
CA LEU A 103 -10.96 7.19 5.26
C LEU A 103 -10.54 6.19 6.33
N LYS A 104 -10.41 4.91 5.96
CA LYS A 104 -9.87 3.87 6.83
C LYS A 104 -8.64 3.24 6.20
N LEU A 105 -7.54 3.27 6.92
CA LEU A 105 -6.29 2.61 6.54
C LEU A 105 -5.92 1.62 7.63
N HIS A 106 -5.94 0.32 7.33
CA HIS A 106 -5.62 -0.68 8.34
C HIS A 106 -4.95 -1.93 7.82
N LYS A 107 -4.12 -2.57 8.67
CA LYS A 107 -3.33 -3.75 8.29
C LYS A 107 -2.48 -3.49 7.04
N LEU A 108 -1.77 -2.36 7.04
CA LEU A 108 -0.94 -1.95 5.91
C LEU A 108 0.53 -2.10 6.26
N HIS A 109 1.30 -2.66 5.33
CA HIS A 109 2.75 -2.69 5.44
C HIS A 109 3.36 -1.72 4.42
N ILE A 110 3.91 -0.62 4.89
CA ILE A 110 4.46 0.45 4.06
C ILE A 110 5.97 0.45 4.22
N LYS A 111 6.72 0.24 3.12
CA LYS A 111 8.18 0.11 3.17
C LYS A 111 8.89 0.83 2.03
N ASP A 112 10.15 1.20 2.27
CA ASP A 112 11.04 1.81 1.28
C ASP A 112 10.51 3.13 0.68
N VAL A 113 9.80 3.92 1.50
CA VAL A 113 9.15 5.18 1.08
C VAL A 113 9.78 6.41 1.74
N HIS A 114 9.77 7.53 1.03
CA HIS A 114 10.08 8.83 1.64
C HIS A 114 8.93 9.31 2.53
N THR A 115 7.67 9.04 2.17
CA THR A 115 6.52 9.38 3.02
C THR A 115 5.53 8.22 3.04
N GLY A 116 5.14 7.75 4.23
CA GLY A 116 4.15 6.68 4.34
C GLY A 116 2.77 7.15 3.93
N VAL A 117 2.14 7.94 4.78
CA VAL A 117 0.79 8.46 4.59
C VAL A 117 0.80 9.99 4.63
N HIS A 118 0.23 10.62 3.61
CA HIS A 118 0.02 12.06 3.56
C HIS A 118 -1.46 12.36 3.37
N ILE A 119 -2.09 13.02 4.34
CA ILE A 119 -3.51 13.37 4.32
C ILE A 119 -3.66 14.89 4.35
N GLN A 120 -4.56 15.41 3.52
CA GLN A 120 -4.93 16.82 3.55
C GLN A 120 -6.43 17.04 3.38
N ARG A 121 -6.98 18.07 4.03
CA ARG A 121 -8.37 18.55 3.82
C ARG A 121 -9.40 17.44 3.94
N SER A 122 -9.21 16.51 4.86
CA SER A 122 -10.02 15.31 5.02
C SER A 122 -10.69 15.29 6.39
N LYS A 123 -11.73 14.47 6.56
CA LYS A 123 -12.43 14.29 7.84
C LYS A 123 -12.81 12.85 8.07
N ASN A 124 -13.06 12.48 9.32
CA ASN A 124 -13.40 11.10 9.72
C ASN A 124 -12.35 10.11 9.23
N VAL A 125 -11.09 10.30 9.67
CA VAL A 125 -9.97 9.44 9.26
C VAL A 125 -9.58 8.52 10.40
N ASP A 126 -9.44 7.24 10.08
CA ASP A 126 -9.03 6.19 10.99
C ASP A 126 -7.81 5.45 10.41
N ILE A 127 -6.70 5.47 11.15
CA ILE A 127 -5.46 4.78 10.79
C ILE A 127 -5.05 3.91 11.96
N HIS A 128 -5.11 2.60 11.77
CA HIS A 128 -4.70 1.66 12.80
C HIS A 128 -4.03 0.43 12.24
N ASP A 129 -3.19 -0.23 13.02
CA ASP A 129 -2.49 -1.45 12.63
C ASP A 129 -1.70 -1.29 11.32
N ILE A 130 -0.99 -0.16 11.15
CA ILE A 130 -0.04 0.02 10.04
C ILE A 130 1.41 -0.04 10.53
N ASP A 131 2.27 -0.63 9.70
CA ASP A 131 3.72 -0.61 9.84
C ASP A 131 4.30 0.29 8.75
N VAL A 132 5.08 1.31 9.13
CA VAL A 132 5.75 2.21 8.19
C VAL A 132 7.26 2.19 8.41
N THR A 133 7.99 1.76 7.39
CA THR A 133 9.45 1.82 7.34
C THR A 133 9.90 2.76 6.23
N GLY A 134 10.58 3.84 6.61
CA GLY A 134 11.13 4.82 5.67
C GLY A 134 12.38 4.33 4.93
N ILE A 135 12.97 5.19 4.10
CA ILE A 135 14.22 4.90 3.40
C ILE A 135 15.44 4.92 4.33
N GLU A 136 16.44 4.09 4.04
CA GLU A 136 17.75 4.18 4.68
C GLU A 136 18.48 5.49 4.32
N GLY A 137 19.43 5.90 5.18
CA GLY A 137 20.32 7.03 4.92
C GLY A 137 20.21 8.17 5.94
N HIS A 138 20.82 9.29 5.58
CA HIS A 138 20.94 10.46 6.46
C HIS A 138 19.57 11.07 6.78
N TYR A 139 19.37 11.53 8.03
CA TYR A 139 18.07 12.02 8.52
C TYR A 139 17.48 13.15 7.65
N SER A 140 18.33 13.98 7.02
CA SER A 140 17.89 15.06 6.12
C SER A 140 17.27 14.60 4.80
N LYS A 141 17.31 13.30 4.50
CA LYS A 141 16.69 12.69 3.33
C LYS A 141 15.42 11.91 3.66
N LYS A 142 15.14 11.71 4.95
CA LYS A 142 13.94 11.03 5.41
C LYS A 142 12.76 12.00 5.41
N GLY A 143 11.55 11.46 5.33
CA GLY A 143 10.33 12.26 5.22
C GLY A 143 9.43 12.13 6.43
N ASN A 144 8.22 11.62 6.24
CA ASN A 144 7.25 11.48 7.33
C ASN A 144 6.62 10.09 7.27
N GLY A 145 6.44 9.44 8.42
CA GLY A 145 5.66 8.20 8.48
C GLY A 145 4.19 8.49 8.18
N VAL A 146 3.58 9.36 8.97
CA VAL A 146 2.22 9.87 8.74
C VAL A 146 2.24 11.39 8.90
N ALA A 147 1.66 12.11 7.94
CA ALA A 147 1.55 13.56 7.97
C ALA A 147 0.13 13.98 7.60
N VAL A 148 -0.55 14.68 8.52
CA VAL A 148 -1.96 15.10 8.38
C VAL A 148 -2.05 16.61 8.44
N PHE A 149 -2.71 17.22 7.46
CA PHE A 149 -2.82 18.68 7.32
C PHE A 149 -4.27 19.12 7.12
N LYS A 150 -4.69 20.19 7.80
CA LYS A 150 -6.01 20.82 7.57
C LYS A 150 -7.17 19.81 7.58
N SER A 151 -7.16 18.88 8.52
CA SER A 151 -8.10 17.75 8.58
C SER A 151 -8.69 17.66 9.99
N GLU A 152 -9.87 17.06 10.11
CA GLU A 152 -10.68 17.02 11.34
C GLU A 152 -11.10 15.58 11.65
N ASP A 153 -11.39 15.27 12.93
CA ASP A 153 -11.82 13.93 13.37
C ASP A 153 -10.88 12.80 12.92
N ILE A 154 -9.67 12.82 13.48
CA ILE A 154 -8.55 11.95 13.10
C ILE A 154 -8.19 11.03 14.27
N THR A 155 -8.22 9.73 14.03
CA THR A 155 -7.72 8.70 14.95
C THR A 155 -6.53 8.00 14.32
N ILE A 156 -5.42 7.92 15.07
CA ILE A 156 -4.19 7.25 14.66
C ILE A 156 -3.70 6.44 15.87
N GLU A 157 -3.93 5.13 15.88
CA GLU A 157 -3.63 4.26 17.02
C GLU A 157 -3.05 2.91 16.61
N GLY A 158 -2.28 2.25 17.48
CA GLY A 158 -1.78 0.89 17.18
C GLY A 158 -0.83 0.78 15.98
N ASN A 159 -0.09 1.84 15.66
CA ASN A 159 0.80 1.87 14.50
C ASN A 159 2.27 1.79 14.90
N ASN A 160 3.08 1.12 14.08
CA ASN A 160 4.53 1.12 14.20
C ASN A 160 5.16 1.98 13.10
N ILE A 161 6.03 2.92 13.46
CA ILE A 161 6.66 3.85 12.52
C ILE A 161 8.16 3.92 12.82
N GLU A 162 8.97 3.49 11.85
CA GLU A 162 10.41 3.37 11.99
C GLU A 162 11.14 3.97 10.78
N GLN A 163 12.34 4.49 11.02
CA GLN A 163 13.25 4.95 9.96
C GLN A 163 12.69 6.04 9.02
N VAL A 164 11.74 6.86 9.45
CA VAL A 164 11.16 7.99 8.67
C VAL A 164 11.69 9.36 9.05
#